data_AF-A0A248Y4F7-F1
#
_entry.id   AF-A0A248Y4F7-F1
#
_cell.length_a   1.000
_cell.length_b   1.000
_cell.length_c   1.000
_cell.angle_alpha   90.00
_cell.angle_beta   90.00
_cell.angle_gamma   90.00
#
_symmetry.space_group_name_H-M   'P 1'
#
loop_
_entity.id
_entity.type
_entity.pdbx_description
1 polymer ?
#
loop_
_entity_poly.entity_id
_entity_poly.type
_entity_poly.pdbx_seq_one_letter_code
_entity_poly.pdbx_strand_id
1 'polypeptide(L)' 'YPGWHEHYGKIYEEWRARGCEDPSSGFIPLMWFIENNHPIYIDRVSQVPFCPSLCKGASTLRVHELNGKKHSFSDDW' A
#
# COMPACT_ATOMS: atom_id res chain seq x y z
N TYR A 1 12.14 -7.73 -14.29
CA TYR A 1 10.94 -6.89 -14.53
C TYR A 1 11.39 -5.49 -14.95
N PRO A 2 11.62 -5.21 -16.25
CA PRO A 2 11.90 -3.84 -16.70
C PRO A 2 10.80 -2.88 -16.23
N GLY A 3 11.14 -1.69 -15.72
CA GLY A 3 10.19 -0.77 -15.07
C GLY A 3 10.01 -0.98 -13.56
N TRP A 4 10.73 -1.94 -12.96
CA TRP A 4 10.70 -2.22 -11.52
C TRP A 4 11.50 -1.19 -10.73
N HIS A 5 12.69 -0.81 -11.21
CA HIS A 5 13.58 0.09 -10.48
C HIS A 5 13.00 1.50 -10.43
N GLU A 6 12.39 1.95 -11.53
CA GLU A 6 11.76 3.27 -11.67
C GLU A 6 10.54 3.45 -10.75
N HIS A 7 10.03 2.36 -10.16
CA HIS A 7 8.90 2.37 -9.22
C HIS A 7 9.33 1.89 -7.83
N TYR A 8 9.52 0.58 -7.65
CA TYR A 8 9.83 -0.03 -6.36
C TYR A 8 11.25 0.28 -5.91
N GLY A 9 12.22 0.27 -6.83
CA GLY A 9 13.61 0.57 -6.52
C GLY A 9 13.78 1.94 -5.88
N LYS A 10 13.21 2.98 -6.51
CA LYS A 10 13.22 4.35 -5.99
C LYS A 10 12.54 4.49 -4.62
N ILE A 11 11.43 3.80 -4.39
CA ILE A 11 10.73 3.80 -3.08
C ILE A 11 11.64 3.19 -2.00
N TYR A 12 12.28 2.06 -2.27
CA TYR A 12 13.19 1.44 -1.31
C TYR A 12 14.44 2.29 -1.04
N GLU A 13 14.99 2.95 -2.05
CA GLU A 13 16.11 3.88 -1.89
C GLU A 13 15.72 5.09 -1.03
N GLU A 14 14.52 5.63 -1.21
CA GLU A 14 13.99 6.70 -0.35
C GLU A 14 13.81 6.22 1.10
N TRP A 15 13.25 5.04 1.32
CA TRP A 15 13.09 4.47 2.66
C TRP A 15 14.43 4.24 3.34
N ARG A 16 15.43 3.76 2.59
CA ARG A 16 16.80 3.61 3.08
C ARG A 16 17.42 4.97 3.43
N ALA A 17 17.22 6.00 2.60
CA ALA A 17 17.71 7.35 2.87
C ALA A 17 17.08 7.97 4.14
N ARG A 18 15.85 7.57 4.48
CA ARG A 18 15.17 7.92 5.75
C ARG A 18 15.57 7.03 6.94
N GLY A 19 16.46 6.06 6.75
CA GLY A 19 16.96 5.20 7.82
C GLY A 19 15.96 4.13 8.27
N CYS A 20 15.18 3.54 7.36
CA CYS A 20 14.17 2.53 7.72
C CYS A 20 14.72 1.27 8.43
N GLU A 21 16.03 1.03 8.34
CA GLU A 21 16.73 -0.08 9.00
C GLU A 21 17.50 0.38 10.27
N ASP A 22 17.62 1.70 10.50
CA ASP A 22 18.25 2.28 11.69
C ASP A 22 17.20 2.47 12.79
N PRO A 23 17.32 1.78 13.95
CA PRO A 23 16.33 1.88 15.03
C PRO A 23 16.25 3.28 15.66
N SER A 24 17.24 4.15 15.44
CA SER A 24 17.26 5.51 15.96
C SER A 24 16.58 6.54 15.04
N SER A 25 16.23 6.16 13.81
CA SER A 25 15.68 7.09 12.81
C SER A 25 14.26 7.59 13.13
N GLY A 26 13.50 6.83 13.94
CA GLY A 26 12.08 7.08 14.17
C GLY A 26 11.20 6.90 12.92
N PHE A 27 11.74 6.31 11.85
CA PHE A 27 11.03 6.09 10.59
C PHE A 27 10.61 4.63 10.43
N ILE A 28 9.33 4.42 10.13
CA ILE A 28 8.79 3.14 9.66
C ILE A 28 8.16 3.40 8.29
N PRO A 29 8.40 2.55 7.26
CA PRO A 29 7.83 2.74 5.93
C PRO A 29 6.32 2.95 5.88
N LEU A 30 5.55 2.43 6.84
CA LEU A 30 4.12 2.69 6.96
C LEU A 30 3.79 4.19 7.08
N MET A 31 4.66 4.98 7.71
CA MET A 31 4.52 6.44 7.82
C MET A 31 4.57 7.09 6.43
N TRP A 32 5.44 6.62 5.55
CA TRP A 32 5.54 7.10 4.18
C TRP A 32 4.24 6.88 3.39
N PHE A 33 3.57 5.73 3.56
CA PHE A 33 2.26 5.49 2.95
C PHE A 33 1.20 6.50 3.42
N ILE A 34 1.21 6.85 4.70
CA ILE A 34 0.27 7.84 5.28
C ILE A 34 0.58 9.24 4.75
N GLU A 35 1.85 9.66 4.79
CA GLU A 35 2.32 10.98 4.34
C GLU A 35 2.03 11.21 2.85
N ASN A 36 2.19 10.19 2.01
CA ASN A 36 1.99 10.26 0.56
C ASN A 36 0.56 9.91 0.10
N ASN A 37 -0.39 9.79 1.05
CA ASN A 37 -1.77 9.47 0.76
C ASN A 37 -1.94 8.21 -0.11
N HIS A 38 -1.27 7.13 0.30
CA HIS A 38 -1.38 5.79 -0.28
C HIS A 38 -2.05 4.82 0.71
N PRO A 39 -3.39 4.84 0.84
CA PRO A 39 -4.07 4.00 1.83
C PRO A 39 -3.91 2.51 1.50
N ILE A 40 -3.61 1.73 2.53
CA ILE A 40 -3.58 0.27 2.47
C ILE A 40 -4.95 -0.24 2.94
N TYR A 41 -5.61 -1.02 2.09
CA TYR A 41 -6.88 -1.68 2.38
C TYR A 41 -6.66 -3.18 2.59
N ILE A 42 -7.62 -3.82 3.24
CA ILE A 42 -7.68 -5.28 3.37
C ILE A 42 -8.91 -5.77 2.63
N ASP A 43 -8.75 -6.70 1.71
CA ASP A 43 -9.91 -7.30 1.04
C ASP A 43 -10.75 -8.09 2.06
N ARG A 44 -12.05 -7.85 2.06
CA ARG A 44 -13.00 -8.47 2.98
C ARG A 44 -13.09 -9.98 2.76
N VAL A 45 -12.84 -10.48 1.55
CA VAL A 45 -12.97 -11.91 1.24
C VAL A 45 -11.66 -12.64 1.51
N SER A 46 -10.60 -12.34 0.76
CA SER A 46 -9.32 -13.06 0.78
C SER A 46 -8.39 -12.70 1.94
N GLN A 47 -8.64 -11.57 2.61
CA GLN A 47 -7.75 -10.96 3.62
C GLN A 47 -6.39 -10.49 3.08
N VAL A 48 -6.20 -10.49 1.76
CA VAL A 48 -4.97 -9.99 1.14
C VAL A 48 -4.93 -8.45 1.24
N PRO A 49 -3.83 -7.84 1.74
CA PRO A 49 -3.66 -6.40 1.71
C PRO A 49 -3.47 -5.89 0.28
N PHE A 50 -4.01 -4.70 -0.02
CA PHE A 50 -3.82 -4.06 -1.31
C PHE A 50 -3.74 -2.54 -1.20
N CYS A 51 -3.00 -1.91 -2.13
CA CYS A 51 -2.80 -0.46 -2.19
C CYS A 51 -3.04 0.03 -3.63
N PRO A 52 -4.30 0.39 -3.98
CA PRO A 52 -4.70 0.73 -5.35
C PRO A 52 -3.93 1.87 -5.98
N SER A 53 -3.50 2.83 -5.17
CA SER A 53 -2.76 4.01 -5.64
C SER A 53 -1.29 3.74 -5.96
N LEU A 54 -0.74 2.60 -5.52
CA LEU A 54 0.69 2.28 -5.65
C LEU A 54 0.96 0.98 -6.42
N CYS A 55 -0.01 0.06 -6.48
CA CYS A 55 0.15 -1.20 -7.18
C CYS A 55 0.40 -1.00 -8.69
N LYS A 56 1.36 -1.74 -9.27
CA LYS A 56 1.47 -1.85 -10.74
C LYS A 56 0.58 -2.96 -11.32
N GLY A 57 0.11 -3.89 -10.49
CA GLY A 57 -0.81 -4.95 -10.87
C GLY A 57 -2.27 -4.53 -10.70
N ALA A 58 -3.20 -5.45 -11.01
CA ALA A 58 -4.62 -5.21 -10.78
C ALA A 58 -4.93 -5.13 -9.28
N SER A 59 -5.53 -4.02 -8.83
CA SER A 59 -6.19 -3.96 -7.53
C SER A 59 -7.29 -2.90 -7.53
N THR A 60 -8.44 -3.28 -8.07
CA THR A 60 -9.60 -2.39 -8.16
C THR A 60 -10.23 -2.26 -6.79
N LEU A 61 -10.28 -1.04 -6.24
CA LEU A 61 -10.97 -0.79 -4.98
C LEU A 61 -12.47 -0.64 -5.21
N ARG A 62 -13.25 -1.54 -4.61
CA ARG A 62 -14.69 -1.34 -4.38
C ARG A 62 -14.94 -1.22 -2.88
N VAL A 63 -15.69 -0.19 -2.48
CA VAL A 63 -16.11 -0.02 -1.09
C VAL A 63 -17.63 0.01 -1.04
N HIS A 64 -18.21 -0.89 -0.27
CA HIS A 64 -19.65 -0.94 0.00
C HIS A 64 -19.93 -0.75 1.48
N GLU A 65 -21.06 -0.12 1.79
CA GLU A 65 -21.59 -0.03 3.15
C GLU A 65 -22.86 -0.88 3.25
N LEU A 66 -22.88 -1.83 4.20
CA LEU A 66 -24.02 -2.71 4.47
C LEU A 66 -24.28 -2.69 5.98
N ASN A 67 -25.51 -2.37 6.37
CA ASN A 67 -25.93 -2.28 7.78
C ASN A 67 -24.97 -1.43 8.65
N GLY A 68 -24.51 -0.30 8.13
CA GLY A 68 -23.61 0.62 8.84
C GLY A 68 -22.14 0.16 8.93
N LYS A 69 -21.76 -0.91 8.22
CA LYS A 69 -20.38 -1.40 8.18
C LYS A 69 -19.81 -1.30 6.77
N LYS A 70 -18.57 -0.80 6.66
CA LYS A 70 -17.83 -0.70 5.41
C LYS A 70 -17.04 -1.98 5.09
N HIS A 71 -17.00 -2.33 3.82
CA HIS A 71 -16.32 -3.50 3.27
C HIS A 71 -15.53 -3.11 2.02
N SER A 72 -14.24 -3.42 1.99
CA SER A 72 -13.34 -3.20 0.85
C SER A 72 -13.09 -4.49 0.09
N PHE A 73 -13.03 -4.41 -1.24
CA PHE A 73 -12.79 -5.53 -2.15
C PHE A 73 -11.71 -5.18 -3.17
N SER A 74 -10.94 -6.18 -3.62
CA SER A 74 -9.80 -6.04 -4.55
C SER A 74 -10.07 -6.49 -5.99
N ASP A 75 -11.05 -7.36 -6.21
CA ASP A 75 -11.37 -7.97 -7.51
C ASP A 75 -12.83 -8.45 -7.61
N ASP A 76 -13.24 -8.85 -8.81
CA ASP A 76 -14.65 -9.11 -9.15
C ASP A 76 -15.14 -10.52 -8.73
N TRP A 77 -14.25 -11.39 -8.24
CA TRP A 77 -14.55 -12.80 -7.95
C TRP A 77 -14.95 -13.06 -6.50
#